data_AF-A0A2H9NA51-F1
#
_entry.id   AF-A0A2H9NA51-F1
#
_cell.length_a   1.000
_cell.length_b   1.000
_cell.length_c   1.000
_cell.angle_alpha   90.00
_cell.angle_beta   90.00
_cell.angle_gamma   90.00
#
_symmetry.space_group_name_H-M   'P 1'
#
loop_
_entity.id
_entity.type
_entity.pdbx_description
1 polymer ?
#
loop_
_entity_poly.entity_id
_entity_poly.type
_entity_poly.pdbx_seq_one_letter_code
_entity_poly.pdbx_strand_id
1 'polypeptide(L)'
;MNLELITAILFYLIIGFIIYKNRASVKIVDKIFFVYKWKKGVEYIRKLAHPEWFWKIVSTISIPICLFFIIFAMHTLITSSVTMLQTPNPTPTVGILLPGFQVPGTNLRLPFWYGIISIVVLAVVHEGSHGIIASVEKIKLKTAGAGLMLFLPVAFVEPEFNSFIEANVLSRIRMLCAGSFANFVTAFLCILLIGSVITPWVSKG
;
A
#
# COMPACT_ATOMS: atom_id res chain seq x y z
N MET A 1 14.09 28.95 -0.49
CA MET A 1 13.81 27.53 -0.81
C MET A 1 12.93 26.97 0.30
N ASN A 2 11.76 26.41 -0.01
CA ASN A 2 10.85 25.87 1.01
C ASN A 2 11.54 24.73 1.77
N LEU A 3 11.44 24.71 3.09
CA LEU A 3 12.02 23.67 3.97
C LEU A 3 11.65 22.26 3.49
N GLU A 4 10.41 22.08 3.07
CA GLU A 4 9.89 20.84 2.47
C GLU A 4 10.73 20.37 1.28
N LEU A 5 11.06 21.28 0.34
CA LEU A 5 11.88 20.95 -0.83
C LEU A 5 13.31 20.59 -0.43
N ILE A 6 13.91 21.32 0.52
CA ILE A 6 15.26 21.02 1.04
C ILE A 6 15.29 19.61 1.63
N THR A 7 14.31 19.31 2.49
CA THR A 7 14.23 18.01 3.16
C THR A 7 13.88 16.86 2.20
N ALA A 8 13.10 17.12 1.15
CA ALA A 8 12.81 16.15 0.09
C ALA A 8 14.06 15.84 -0.76
N ILE A 9 14.84 16.86 -1.14
CA ILE A 9 16.11 16.66 -1.84
C ILE A 9 17.07 15.85 -0.95
N LEU A 10 17.19 16.21 0.33
CA LEU A 10 18.03 15.47 1.28
C LEU A 10 17.60 14.01 1.41
N PHE A 11 16.30 13.73 1.50
CA PHE A 11 15.75 12.38 1.54
C PHE A 11 16.18 11.55 0.32
N TYR A 12 16.06 12.10 -0.89
CA TYR A 12 16.48 11.39 -2.10
C TYR A 12 17.99 11.24 -2.22
N LEU A 13 18.78 12.21 -1.75
CA LEU A 13 20.24 12.07 -1.68
C LEU A 13 20.66 10.95 -0.72
N ILE A 14 20.02 10.86 0.45
CA ILE A 14 20.26 9.78 1.43
C ILE A 14 19.89 8.44 0.81
N ILE A 15 18.72 8.32 0.16
CA ILE A 15 18.34 7.06 -0.48
C ILE A 15 19.30 6.70 -1.62
N GLY A 16 19.65 7.67 -2.46
CA GLY A 16 20.64 7.48 -3.53
C GLY A 16 21.97 7.00 -2.99
N PHE A 17 22.44 7.56 -1.87
CA PHE A 17 23.66 7.12 -1.18
C PHE A 17 23.53 5.69 -0.63
N ILE A 18 22.39 5.34 -0.02
CA ILE A 18 22.13 3.98 0.47
C ILE A 18 22.12 2.97 -0.68
N ILE A 19 21.45 3.29 -1.79
CA ILE A 19 21.41 2.44 -2.99
C ILE A 19 22.82 2.30 -3.58
N TYR A 20 23.58 3.39 -3.67
CA TYR A 20 24.96 3.36 -4.16
C TYR A 20 25.86 2.48 -3.30
N LYS A 21 25.78 2.62 -1.97
CA LYS A 21 26.56 1.83 -1.01
C LYS A 21 26.17 0.35 -1.05
N ASN A 22 24.89 0.04 -1.20
CA ASN A 22 24.35 -1.32 -1.20
C ASN A 22 24.09 -1.86 -2.62
N ARG A 23 24.73 -1.30 -3.65
CA ARG A 23 24.48 -1.62 -5.06
C ARG A 23 24.63 -3.11 -5.41
N ALA A 24 25.45 -3.84 -4.65
CA ALA A 24 25.63 -5.28 -4.84
C ALA A 24 24.40 -6.10 -4.36
N SER A 25 23.62 -5.56 -3.43
CA SER A 25 22.45 -6.22 -2.83
C SER A 25 21.12 -5.71 -3.40
N VAL A 26 21.12 -4.52 -4.01
CA VAL A 26 19.95 -3.94 -4.68
C VAL A 26 19.82 -4.52 -6.08
N LYS A 27 18.69 -5.16 -6.36
CA LYS A 27 18.36 -5.64 -7.70
C LYS A 27 17.53 -4.59 -8.43
N ILE A 28 17.93 -4.27 -9.66
CA ILE A 28 17.14 -3.45 -10.56
C ILE A 28 16.21 -4.39 -11.33
N VAL A 29 14.91 -4.29 -11.08
CA VAL A 29 13.88 -5.05 -11.79
C VAL A 29 13.17 -4.10 -12.77
N ASP A 30 13.06 -4.51 -14.03
CA ASP A 30 12.38 -3.78 -15.11
C ASP A 30 12.78 -2.29 -15.26
N LYS A 31 14.03 -1.97 -14.92
CA LYS A 31 14.65 -0.62 -14.98
C LYS A 31 14.03 0.45 -14.06
N ILE A 32 12.92 0.17 -13.38
CA ILE A 32 12.19 1.14 -12.54
C ILE A 32 12.15 0.76 -11.06
N PHE A 33 12.39 -0.51 -10.72
CA PHE A 33 12.33 -0.99 -9.34
C PHE A 33 13.73 -1.20 -8.77
N PHE A 34 14.05 -0.47 -7.70
CA PHE A 34 15.25 -0.67 -6.89
C PHE A 34 14.87 -1.43 -5.64
N VAL A 35 15.14 -2.74 -5.62
CA VAL A 35 14.57 -3.63 -4.61
C VAL A 35 15.66 -4.28 -3.77
N TYR A 36 15.44 -4.27 -2.45
CA TYR A 36 16.21 -5.05 -1.49
C TYR A 36 15.37 -6.26 -1.02
N LYS A 37 15.81 -7.47 -1.37
CA LYS A 37 15.19 -8.73 -0.94
C LYS A 37 15.81 -9.17 0.38
N TRP A 38 14.98 -9.48 1.38
CA TRP A 38 15.48 -9.99 2.66
C TRP A 38 14.70 -11.24 3.12
N LYS A 39 15.41 -12.36 3.32
CA LYS A 39 14.79 -13.66 3.66
C LYS A 39 14.12 -13.67 5.04
N LYS A 40 14.70 -12.98 6.02
CA LYS A 40 14.15 -12.85 7.38
C LYS A 40 12.73 -12.26 7.41
N GLY A 41 12.28 -11.58 6.36
CA GLY A 41 10.98 -10.90 6.30
C GLY A 41 9.86 -11.89 6.23
N VAL A 42 10.07 -12.95 5.45
CA VAL A 42 9.18 -14.10 5.40
C VAL A 42 9.07 -14.76 6.78
N GLU A 43 10.17 -14.86 7.53
CA GLU A 43 10.13 -15.41 8.90
C GLU A 43 9.31 -14.54 9.85
N TYR A 44 9.47 -13.20 9.81
CA TYR A 44 8.65 -12.29 10.61
C TYR A 44 7.17 -12.36 10.24
N ILE A 45 6.85 -12.40 8.95
CA ILE A 45 5.48 -12.57 8.45
C ILE A 45 4.87 -13.88 8.98
N ARG A 46 5.62 -14.98 8.91
CA ARG A 46 5.16 -16.28 9.44
C ARG A 46 4.92 -16.23 10.95
N LYS A 47 5.72 -15.48 11.70
CA LYS A 47 5.48 -15.26 13.14
C LYS A 47 4.19 -14.46 13.38
N LEU A 48 3.96 -13.40 12.62
CA LEU A 48 2.74 -12.59 12.70
C LEU A 48 1.49 -13.34 12.25
N ALA A 49 1.64 -14.38 11.42
CA ALA A 49 0.55 -15.24 10.99
C ALA A 49 -0.04 -16.13 12.08
N HIS A 50 0.53 -16.13 13.29
CA HIS A 50 -0.06 -16.80 14.45
C HIS A 50 -0.86 -15.83 15.33
N PRO A 51 -2.05 -16.24 15.82
CA PRO A 51 -2.68 -17.54 15.60
C PRO A 51 -3.43 -17.61 14.25
N GLU A 52 -3.33 -18.74 13.54
CA GLU A 52 -3.90 -18.91 12.19
C GLU A 52 -5.42 -18.72 12.15
N TRP A 53 -6.12 -19.18 13.19
CA TRP A 53 -7.59 -19.10 13.25
C TRP A 53 -8.10 -17.66 13.20
N PHE A 54 -7.40 -16.73 13.85
CA PHE A 54 -7.76 -15.31 13.87
C PHE A 54 -7.69 -14.74 12.46
N TRP A 55 -6.55 -14.92 11.78
CA TRP A 55 -6.34 -14.44 10.43
C TRP A 55 -7.24 -15.11 9.39
N LYS A 56 -7.65 -16.36 9.64
CA LYS A 56 -8.62 -17.05 8.79
C LYS A 56 -10.02 -16.46 8.89
N ILE A 57 -10.43 -16.01 10.08
CA ILE A 57 -11.68 -15.26 10.27
C ILE A 57 -11.57 -13.91 9.57
N VAL A 58 -10.51 -13.14 9.86
CA VAL A 58 -10.26 -11.82 9.26
C VAL A 58 -10.28 -11.88 7.73
N SER A 59 -9.55 -12.82 7.12
CA SER A 59 -9.53 -12.99 5.67
C SER A 59 -10.87 -13.43 5.09
N THR A 60 -11.66 -14.22 5.81
CA THR A 60 -13.00 -14.60 5.35
C THR A 60 -13.97 -13.41 5.36
N ILE A 61 -13.92 -12.57 6.41
CA ILE A 61 -14.70 -11.32 6.50
C ILE A 61 -14.25 -10.33 5.41
N SER A 62 -12.96 -10.34 5.04
CA SER A 62 -12.44 -9.43 4.02
C SER A 62 -13.06 -9.63 2.63
N ILE A 63 -13.55 -10.84 2.31
CA ILE A 63 -14.06 -11.18 0.97
C ILE A 63 -15.28 -10.31 0.58
N PRO A 64 -16.40 -10.31 1.33
CA PRO A 64 -17.56 -9.50 0.97
C PRO A 64 -17.24 -7.99 0.96
N ILE A 65 -16.38 -7.53 1.87
CA ILE A 65 -15.96 -6.12 1.94
C ILE A 65 -15.14 -5.74 0.71
N CYS A 66 -14.18 -6.58 0.31
CA CYS A 66 -13.39 -6.38 -0.89
C CYS A 66 -14.26 -6.38 -2.15
N LEU A 67 -15.21 -7.33 -2.24
CA LEU A 67 -16.16 -7.39 -3.36
C LEU A 67 -17.01 -6.12 -3.44
N PHE A 68 -17.53 -5.64 -2.30
CA PHE A 68 -18.26 -4.37 -2.23
C PHE A 68 -17.41 -3.20 -2.75
N PHE A 69 -16.17 -3.07 -2.28
CA PHE A 69 -15.29 -1.96 -2.70
C PHE A 69 -14.88 -2.06 -4.17
N ILE A 70 -14.69 -3.26 -4.72
CA ILE A 70 -14.43 -3.44 -6.15
C ILE A 70 -15.64 -2.96 -6.98
N ILE A 71 -16.86 -3.36 -6.60
CA ILE A 71 -18.09 -2.94 -7.28
C ILE A 71 -18.27 -1.42 -7.16
N PHE A 72 -18.08 -0.87 -5.96
CA PHE A 72 -18.18 0.56 -5.70
C PHE A 72 -17.14 1.38 -6.49
N ALA A 73 -15.88 0.94 -6.49
CA ALA A 73 -14.81 1.58 -7.24
C ALA A 73 -15.08 1.52 -8.76
N MET A 74 -15.55 0.38 -9.28
CA MET A 74 -15.90 0.26 -10.69
C MET A 74 -17.09 1.15 -11.06
N HIS A 75 -18.13 1.17 -10.22
CA HIS A 75 -19.27 2.05 -10.44
C HIS A 75 -18.85 3.53 -10.48
N THR A 76 -18.04 3.99 -9.52
CA THR A 76 -17.56 5.38 -9.46
C THR A 76 -16.63 5.73 -10.62
N LEU A 77 -15.78 4.81 -11.08
CA LEU A 77 -14.93 5.01 -12.27
C LEU A 77 -15.77 5.12 -13.54
N ILE A 78 -16.77 4.26 -13.71
CA ILE A 78 -17.67 4.28 -14.88
C ILE A 78 -18.48 5.56 -14.90
N THR A 79 -19.13 5.93 -13.79
CA THR A 79 -19.94 7.16 -13.73
C THR A 79 -19.08 8.39 -13.97
N SER A 80 -17.90 8.47 -13.34
CA SER A 80 -16.96 9.59 -13.59
C SER A 80 -16.56 9.68 -15.06
N SER A 81 -16.27 8.54 -15.70
CA SER A 81 -15.90 8.49 -17.11
C SER A 81 -17.03 8.97 -18.02
N VAL A 82 -18.26 8.53 -17.76
CA VAL A 82 -19.46 8.97 -18.51
C VAL A 82 -19.68 10.47 -18.32
N THR A 83 -19.59 10.99 -17.10
CA THR A 83 -19.71 12.43 -16.81
C THR A 83 -18.64 13.25 -17.53
N MET A 84 -17.39 12.79 -17.58
CA MET A 84 -16.33 13.48 -18.32
C MET A 84 -16.59 13.55 -19.82
N LEU A 85 -17.20 12.52 -20.43
CA LEU A 85 -17.55 12.53 -21.85
C LEU A 85 -18.72 13.48 -22.18
N GLN A 86 -19.61 13.73 -21.22
CA GLN A 86 -20.83 14.52 -21.41
C GLN A 86 -20.65 16.00 -21.02
N THR A 87 -19.58 16.34 -20.29
CA THR A 87 -19.36 17.69 -19.76
C THR A 87 -18.43 18.48 -20.68
N PRO A 88 -18.85 19.65 -21.21
CA PRO A 88 -17.94 20.56 -21.91
C PRO A 88 -16.87 21.08 -20.93
N ASN A 89 -15.59 20.98 -21.30
CA ASN A 89 -14.43 21.30 -20.44
C ASN A 89 -14.40 20.53 -19.10
N PRO A 90 -14.34 19.19 -19.15
CA PRO A 90 -14.42 18.38 -17.93
C PRO A 90 -13.13 18.54 -17.11
N THR A 91 -13.25 18.72 -15.80
CA THR A 91 -12.11 18.66 -14.88
C THR A 91 -11.91 17.22 -14.41
N PRO A 92 -10.68 16.69 -14.35
CA PRO A 92 -10.44 15.32 -13.91
C PRO A 92 -10.94 15.10 -12.48
N THR A 93 -11.97 14.26 -12.31
CA THR A 93 -12.50 13.89 -10.99
C THR A 93 -11.55 12.98 -10.22
N VAL A 94 -10.68 12.25 -10.93
CA VAL A 94 -9.71 11.31 -10.35
C VAL A 94 -8.31 11.77 -10.75
N GLY A 95 -7.49 12.13 -9.76
CA GLY A 95 -6.10 12.56 -9.95
C GLY A 95 -5.12 11.62 -9.26
N ILE A 96 -3.91 11.50 -9.82
CA ILE A 96 -2.82 10.77 -9.16
C ILE A 96 -2.36 11.61 -7.96
N LEU A 97 -2.41 11.00 -6.78
CA LEU A 97 -1.99 11.64 -5.54
C LEU A 97 -0.49 11.40 -5.32
N LEU A 98 0.34 12.39 -5.65
CA LEU A 98 1.80 12.32 -5.47
C LEU A 98 2.27 13.19 -4.29
N PRO A 99 3.13 12.68 -3.40
CA PRO A 99 3.68 13.47 -2.31
C PRO A 99 4.44 14.71 -2.81
N GLY A 100 4.10 15.89 -2.27
CA GLY A 100 4.71 17.18 -2.60
C GLY A 100 4.03 17.91 -3.77
N PHE A 101 3.16 17.24 -4.53
CA PHE A 101 2.48 17.79 -5.70
C PHE A 101 1.01 18.10 -5.42
N GLN A 102 0.49 19.08 -6.17
CA GLN A 102 -0.93 19.38 -6.20
C GLN A 102 -1.65 18.36 -7.08
N VAL A 103 -2.79 17.86 -6.61
CA VAL A 103 -3.64 16.96 -7.37
C VAL A 103 -4.22 17.75 -8.55
N PRO A 104 -3.98 17.31 -9.81
CA PRO A 104 -4.50 18.01 -10.98
C PRO A 104 -6.02 18.23 -10.88
N GLY A 105 -6.48 19.44 -11.17
CA GLY A 105 -7.90 19.79 -11.12
C GLY A 105 -8.46 20.13 -9.74
N THR A 106 -7.65 20.10 -8.67
CA THR A 106 -8.09 20.50 -7.32
C THR A 106 -7.08 21.41 -6.64
N ASN A 107 -7.48 22.13 -5.59
CA ASN A 107 -6.56 22.88 -4.72
C ASN A 107 -5.89 22.01 -3.65
N LEU A 108 -6.06 20.68 -3.71
CA LEU A 108 -5.50 19.76 -2.75
C LEU A 108 -4.03 19.50 -3.08
N ARG A 109 -3.12 19.86 -2.16
CA ARG A 109 -1.71 19.50 -2.21
C ARG A 109 -1.39 18.55 -1.08
N LEU A 110 -0.88 17.36 -1.41
CA LEU A 110 -0.42 16.40 -0.41
C LEU A 110 0.99 16.80 0.03
N PRO A 111 1.23 17.18 1.30
CA PRO A 111 2.58 17.54 1.70
C PRO A 111 3.49 16.31 1.66
N PHE A 112 4.75 16.52 1.28
CA PHE A 112 5.71 15.47 0.95
C PHE A 112 5.84 14.43 2.05
N TRP A 113 6.08 14.86 3.29
CA TRP A 113 6.32 13.94 4.41
C TRP A 113 5.08 13.13 4.79
N TYR A 114 3.90 13.75 4.81
CA TYR A 114 2.66 13.01 5.04
C TYR A 114 2.45 11.97 3.95
N GLY A 115 2.67 12.33 2.68
CA GLY A 115 2.52 11.40 1.57
C GLY A 115 3.51 10.23 1.61
N ILE A 116 4.80 10.49 1.87
CA ILE A 116 5.82 9.44 1.98
C ILE A 116 5.49 8.49 3.14
N ILE A 117 5.14 9.02 4.31
CA ILE A 117 4.78 8.19 5.47
C ILE A 117 3.55 7.35 5.17
N SER A 118 2.50 7.95 4.58
CA SER A 118 1.29 7.23 4.19
C SER A 118 1.58 6.10 3.21
N ILE A 119 2.41 6.32 2.20
CA ILE A 119 2.79 5.28 1.22
C ILE A 119 3.54 4.15 1.91
N VAL A 120 4.52 4.45 2.76
CA VAL A 120 5.30 3.42 3.46
C VAL A 120 4.38 2.58 4.36
N VAL A 121 3.54 3.22 5.15
CA VAL A 121 2.61 2.52 6.07
C VAL A 121 1.65 1.64 5.27
N LEU A 122 1.00 2.18 4.25
CA LEU A 122 0.03 1.44 3.43
C LEU A 122 0.72 0.30 2.68
N ALA A 123 1.88 0.52 2.05
CA ALA A 123 2.59 -0.54 1.34
C ALA A 123 3.02 -1.68 2.27
N VAL A 124 3.58 -1.35 3.44
CA VAL A 124 4.01 -2.36 4.41
C VAL A 124 2.83 -3.17 4.93
N VAL A 125 1.72 -2.51 5.28
CA VAL A 125 0.53 -3.21 5.79
C VAL A 125 -0.16 -4.02 4.69
N HIS A 126 -0.24 -3.50 3.46
CA HIS A 126 -0.84 -4.18 2.31
C HIS A 126 -0.08 -5.45 1.93
N GLU A 127 1.22 -5.34 1.73
CA GLU A 127 2.06 -6.47 1.32
C GLU A 127 2.29 -7.44 2.48
N GLY A 128 2.41 -6.90 3.69
CA GLY A 128 2.47 -7.68 4.92
C GLY A 128 1.23 -8.55 5.11
N SER A 129 0.03 -8.01 4.87
CA SER A 129 -1.22 -8.78 5.00
C SER A 129 -1.36 -9.87 3.93
N HIS A 130 -0.96 -9.60 2.68
CA HIS A 130 -0.84 -10.64 1.65
C HIS A 130 0.06 -11.78 2.13
N GLY A 131 1.22 -11.46 2.69
CA GLY A 131 2.14 -12.45 3.24
C GLY A 131 1.60 -13.22 4.44
N ILE A 132 0.89 -12.54 5.36
CA ILE A 132 0.26 -13.16 6.52
C ILE A 132 -0.79 -14.17 6.07
N ILE A 133 -1.72 -13.75 5.19
CA ILE A 133 -2.79 -14.63 4.71
C ILE A 133 -2.24 -15.75 3.82
N ALA A 134 -1.23 -15.48 2.99
CA ALA A 134 -0.52 -16.52 2.26
C ALA A 134 0.03 -17.60 3.22
N SER A 135 0.65 -17.18 4.34
CA SER A 135 1.19 -18.11 5.34
C SER A 135 0.08 -18.94 6.01
N VAL A 136 -1.05 -18.32 6.38
CA VAL A 136 -2.22 -18.98 7.00
C VAL A 136 -2.88 -19.98 6.04
N GLU A 137 -2.93 -19.64 4.76
CA GLU A 137 -3.48 -20.49 3.70
C GLU A 137 -2.44 -21.49 3.14
N LYS A 138 -1.26 -21.59 3.78
CA LYS A 138 -0.16 -22.50 3.42
C LYS A 138 0.39 -22.29 2.00
N ILE A 139 0.24 -21.08 1.46
CA ILE A 139 0.85 -20.65 0.21
C ILE A 139 2.31 -20.27 0.50
N LYS A 140 3.25 -20.95 -0.14
CA LYS A 140 4.68 -20.74 0.09
C LYS A 140 5.09 -19.33 -0.34
N LEU A 141 5.90 -18.68 0.49
CA LEU A 141 6.52 -17.38 0.20
C LEU A 141 7.99 -17.56 -0.17
N LYS A 142 8.43 -17.00 -1.30
CA LYS A 142 9.82 -17.03 -1.76
C LYS A 142 10.67 -15.98 -1.06
N THR A 143 10.26 -14.73 -1.16
CA THR A 143 10.98 -13.58 -0.60
C THR A 143 10.03 -12.48 -0.18
N ALA A 144 10.48 -11.61 0.71
CA ALA A 144 9.84 -10.34 1.02
C ALA A 144 10.90 -9.25 0.93
N GLY A 145 10.47 -8.00 0.77
CA GLY A 145 11.40 -6.90 0.75
C GLY A 145 10.73 -5.55 0.62
N ALA A 146 11.58 -4.55 0.47
CA ALA A 146 11.19 -3.18 0.25
C ALA A 146 12.18 -2.51 -0.72
N GLY A 147 11.79 -1.37 -1.26
CA GLY A 147 12.55 -0.68 -2.27
C GLY A 147 11.94 0.64 -2.68
N LEU A 148 12.36 1.11 -3.85
CA LEU A 148 11.74 2.23 -4.54
C LEU A 148 11.20 1.79 -5.90
N MET A 149 10.00 2.27 -6.24
CA MET A 149 9.50 2.35 -7.61
C MET A 149 9.69 3.79 -8.09
N LEU A 150 10.64 4.00 -9.01
CA LEU A 150 11.15 5.32 -9.37
C LEU A 150 11.62 6.09 -8.10
N PHE A 151 10.77 6.97 -7.59
CA PHE A 151 11.02 7.77 -6.39
C PHE A 151 10.08 7.43 -5.21
N LEU A 152 9.12 6.53 -5.39
CA LEU A 152 8.15 6.17 -4.35
C LEU A 152 8.58 4.91 -3.59
N PRO A 153 8.50 4.91 -2.24
CA PRO A 153 8.71 3.69 -1.46
C PRO A 153 7.73 2.58 -1.83
N VAL A 154 8.23 1.36 -1.91
CA VAL A 154 7.43 0.16 -2.14
C VAL A 154 7.84 -0.95 -1.18
N ALA A 155 6.88 -1.76 -0.77
CA ALA A 155 7.09 -3.06 -0.16
C ALA A 155 6.62 -4.14 -1.13
N PHE A 156 7.01 -5.39 -0.92
CA PHE A 156 6.43 -6.52 -1.63
C PHE A 156 6.62 -7.82 -0.85
N VAL A 157 5.69 -8.75 -1.07
CA VAL A 157 5.83 -10.15 -0.67
C VAL A 157 5.61 -11.03 -1.90
N GLU A 158 6.57 -11.92 -2.17
CA GLU A 158 6.57 -12.76 -3.37
C GLU A 158 6.10 -14.19 -3.04
N PRO A 159 4.83 -14.56 -3.32
CA PRO A 159 4.38 -15.93 -3.23
C PRO A 159 5.00 -16.81 -4.33
N GLU A 160 5.14 -18.10 -4.04
CA GLU A 160 5.58 -19.09 -5.02
C GLU A 160 4.44 -19.42 -5.98
N PHE A 161 4.67 -19.17 -7.28
CA PHE A 161 3.65 -19.32 -8.32
C PHE A 161 2.93 -20.68 -8.30
N ASN A 162 3.69 -21.79 -8.28
CA ASN A 162 3.09 -23.13 -8.25
C ASN A 162 2.22 -23.34 -7.01
N SER A 163 2.74 -22.96 -5.83
CA SER A 163 1.99 -23.04 -4.58
C SER A 163 0.74 -22.18 -4.56
N PHE A 164 0.74 -21.03 -5.24
CA PHE A 164 -0.43 -20.17 -5.36
C PHE A 164 -1.48 -20.78 -6.28
N ILE A 165 -1.08 -21.31 -7.45
CA ILE A 165 -2.00 -21.89 -8.43
C ILE A 165 -2.64 -23.18 -7.92
N GLU A 166 -1.87 -24.02 -7.21
CA GLU A 166 -2.35 -25.26 -6.60
C GLU A 166 -3.29 -25.01 -5.40
N ALA A 167 -3.26 -23.82 -4.81
CA ALA A 167 -4.12 -23.49 -3.69
C ALA A 167 -5.60 -23.39 -4.10
N ASN A 168 -6.47 -23.79 -3.18
CA ASN A 168 -7.91 -23.77 -3.33
C ASN A 168 -8.38 -22.36 -3.74
N VAL A 169 -9.46 -22.27 -4.53
CA VAL A 169 -10.03 -20.99 -4.99
C VAL A 169 -10.26 -20.01 -3.83
N LEU A 170 -10.83 -20.49 -2.72
CA LEU A 170 -11.11 -19.64 -1.56
C LEU A 170 -9.83 -19.10 -0.91
N SER A 171 -8.78 -19.92 -0.81
CA SER A 171 -7.47 -19.52 -0.28
C SER A 171 -6.83 -18.42 -1.13
N ARG A 172 -6.92 -18.55 -2.46
CA ARG A 172 -6.46 -17.52 -3.39
C ARG A 172 -7.24 -16.22 -3.24
N ILE A 173 -8.57 -16.29 -3.16
CA ILE A 173 -9.43 -15.11 -2.96
C ILE A 173 -9.10 -14.41 -1.63
N ARG A 174 -8.98 -15.16 -0.54
CA ARG A 174 -8.59 -14.62 0.77
C ARG A 174 -7.26 -13.86 0.71
N MET A 175 -6.26 -14.43 0.05
CA MET A 175 -4.98 -13.77 -0.14
C MET A 175 -5.15 -12.50 -0.97
N LEU A 176 -5.78 -12.57 -2.15
CA LEU A 176 -5.99 -11.43 -3.03
C LEU A 176 -6.75 -10.26 -2.37
N CYS A 177 -7.70 -10.55 -1.48
CA CYS A 177 -8.45 -9.53 -0.73
C CYS A 177 -7.66 -8.91 0.43
N ALA A 178 -6.62 -9.59 0.94
CA ALA A 178 -5.96 -9.24 2.20
C ALA A 178 -5.33 -7.84 2.18
N GLY A 179 -4.63 -7.49 1.10
CA GLY A 179 -3.95 -6.20 0.97
C GLY A 179 -4.92 -5.01 1.06
N SER A 180 -5.92 -4.98 0.19
CA SER A 180 -6.90 -3.89 0.14
C SER A 180 -7.69 -3.77 1.43
N PHE A 181 -8.08 -4.90 2.02
CA PHE A 181 -8.77 -4.90 3.31
C PHE A 181 -7.90 -4.33 4.44
N ALA A 182 -6.61 -4.67 4.49
CA ALA A 182 -5.70 -4.15 5.50
C ALA A 182 -5.51 -2.63 5.37
N ASN A 183 -5.45 -2.09 4.14
CA ASN A 183 -5.43 -0.65 3.92
C ASN A 183 -6.72 0.03 4.38
N PHE A 184 -7.88 -0.58 4.08
CA PHE A 184 -9.17 -0.07 4.55
C PHE A 184 -9.25 -0.02 6.07
N VAL A 185 -8.86 -1.09 6.76
CA VAL A 185 -8.81 -1.15 8.23
C VAL A 185 -7.84 -0.10 8.78
N THR A 186 -6.66 0.06 8.16
CA THR A 186 -5.67 1.07 8.57
C THR A 186 -6.24 2.48 8.46
N ALA A 187 -6.87 2.81 7.33
CA ALA A 187 -7.51 4.11 7.12
C ALA A 187 -8.62 4.35 8.16
N PHE A 188 -9.47 3.35 8.41
CA PHE A 188 -10.52 3.43 9.41
C PHE A 188 -9.98 3.67 10.82
N LEU A 189 -8.93 2.95 11.23
CA LEU A 189 -8.28 3.15 12.52
C LEU A 189 -7.64 4.54 12.63
N CYS A 190 -6.98 5.03 11.57
CA CYS A 190 -6.43 6.39 11.57
C CYS A 190 -7.53 7.44 11.73
N ILE A 191 -8.66 7.30 11.04
CA ILE A 191 -9.81 8.22 11.18
C ILE A 191 -10.35 8.19 12.62
N LEU A 192 -10.51 7.00 13.21
CA LEU A 192 -10.95 6.87 14.60
C LEU A 192 -9.96 7.51 15.58
N LEU A 193 -8.66 7.30 15.41
CA LEU A 193 -7.63 7.89 16.27
C LEU A 193 -7.63 9.42 16.18
N ILE A 194 -7.71 9.97 14.97
CA ILE A 194 -7.78 11.43 14.77
C ILE A 194 -9.06 11.97 15.42
N GLY A 195 -10.20 11.35 15.13
CA GLY A 195 -11.53 11.80 15.61
C GLY A 195 -11.72 11.71 17.13
N SER A 196 -11.22 10.65 17.76
CA SER A 196 -11.43 10.40 19.20
C SER A 196 -10.36 10.99 20.11
N VAL A 197 -9.10 11.07 19.64
CA VAL A 197 -7.97 11.50 20.48
C VAL A 197 -7.52 12.91 20.12
N ILE A 198 -7.41 13.24 18.84
CA ILE A 198 -6.77 14.50 18.41
C ILE A 198 -7.76 15.65 18.44
N THR A 199 -8.96 15.49 17.88
CA THR A 199 -9.96 16.57 17.82
C THR A 199 -10.37 17.12 19.19
N PRO A 200 -10.64 16.31 20.23
CA PRO A 200 -10.97 16.81 21.56
C PRO A 200 -9.79 17.48 22.29
N TRP A 201 -8.56 17.14 21.93
CA TRP A 201 -7.35 17.76 22.50
C TRP A 201 -7.05 19.11 21.83
N VAL A 202 -7.20 19.19 20.51
CA VAL A 202 -6.99 20.44 19.75
C VAL A 202 -8.11 21.45 20.01
N SER A 203 -9.34 21.01 20.28
CA SER A 203 -10.45 21.92 20.59
C SER A 203 -10.45 22.47 22.03
N LYS A 204 -9.57 21.95 22.90
CA LYS A 204 -9.42 22.37 24.30
C LYS A 204 -8.19 23.23 24.57
N GLY A 205 -7.33 23.46 23.58
CA GLY A 205 -6.20 24.40 23.64
C GLY A 205 -6.47 25.63 22.80
#